data_AF-A0A4P7SX07-F1
#
_entry.id   AF-A0A4P7SX07-F1
#
_cell.length_a   1.000
_cell.length_b   1.000
_cell.length_c   1.000
_cell.angle_alpha   90.00
_cell.angle_beta   90.00
_cell.angle_gamma   90.00
#
_symmetry.space_group_name_H-M   'P 1'
#
loop_
_entity.id
_entity.type
_entity.pdbx_description
1 polymer ?
#
loop_
_entity_poly.entity_id
_entity_poly.type
_entity_poly.pdbx_seq_one_letter_code
_entity_poly.pdbx_strand_id
1 'polypeptide(L)'
;MGFRYRKSKSFGPVRITASKRGVSTSIGAGPFRVTKSTTGRTTSTVRIPGTGASYVATGSGRRSTQRPATRASQPTRPQLAHQTISDETWREFLATDGTVAASKFQRNFVRAAVARRTGKRPSLMHLTLGQAARVLEHVGQSPAKLNAGGRGVPSLEKAGTFAQWIMFGVLVLVLIVTVSSPTGFLLAAGIVGLMFFFRKRRRDRQAWEDATGAVSPVSGVQGIAVPDVQIEAPANHAAPKRVASEAQAPISPVTRPVSSSQGLYRVSLGRLEWPNVEVVGEHAYSQVIKAALRGSEAPIVARSDSEVEGVQVELVSEPDNPYDTNAISVRWRNQVLGYLSGEDAIRYAQPLKRIIASGLTAVTTARIWAYDGGDQLQARVTVALPEPELITPLNEAPTGVTTLVPWGSAIQVLKEEDHFDILFNYVPPEGVGLLIVSLHKAIRTLKNGAERPFVEVRLEGERVGELSNVTSAHLLPLLEHTETIGETALAYAKITGSALAAQLVLHAAKATEISDDWLSDGPHPAPKLLPRATGYEVPPAYAT
;
A
#
# COMPACT_ATOMS: atom_id res chain seq x y z
N MET A 1 15.11 -22.23 -49.61
CA MET A 1 13.71 -21.76 -49.39
C MET A 1 13.58 -21.20 -47.97
N GLY A 2 13.69 -19.88 -47.76
CA GLY A 2 13.63 -19.30 -46.42
C GLY A 2 12.19 -18.99 -45.99
N PHE A 3 11.66 -19.67 -44.96
CA PHE A 3 10.35 -19.37 -44.39
C PHE A 3 10.27 -17.90 -43.91
N ARG A 4 9.30 -17.14 -44.47
CA ARG A 4 9.04 -15.74 -44.12
C ARG A 4 7.76 -15.65 -43.27
N TYR A 5 7.92 -15.53 -41.96
CA TYR A 5 6.80 -15.29 -41.05
C TYR A 5 6.61 -13.79 -40.79
N ARG A 6 5.44 -13.26 -41.13
CA ARG A 6 4.96 -11.93 -40.75
C ARG A 6 3.44 -11.97 -40.54
N LYS A 7 2.98 -11.70 -39.33
CA LYS A 7 1.55 -11.50 -39.03
C LYS A 7 1.33 -10.12 -38.41
N SER A 8 0.25 -9.45 -38.81
CA SER A 8 -0.14 -8.17 -38.23
C SER A 8 -1.63 -8.16 -37.89
N LYS A 9 -1.99 -7.63 -36.71
CA LYS A 9 -3.38 -7.39 -36.31
C LYS A 9 -3.55 -5.92 -35.92
N SER A 10 -4.63 -5.30 -36.40
CA SER A 10 -4.94 -3.89 -36.14
C SER A 10 -6.12 -3.80 -35.19
N PHE A 11 -6.04 -2.89 -34.22
CA PHE A 11 -7.05 -2.58 -33.22
C PHE A 11 -7.22 -1.04 -33.24
N GLY A 12 -8.02 -0.55 -34.20
CA GLY A 12 -8.21 0.88 -34.44
C GLY A 12 -6.91 1.62 -34.79
N PRO A 13 -6.52 2.68 -34.05
CA PRO A 13 -5.30 3.44 -34.31
C PRO A 13 -4.02 2.64 -34.02
N VAL A 14 -4.12 1.48 -33.35
CA VAL A 14 -2.96 0.67 -32.96
C VAL A 14 -2.85 -0.55 -33.86
N ARG A 15 -1.65 -0.86 -34.34
CA ARG A 15 -1.36 -2.09 -35.08
C ARG A 15 -0.09 -2.74 -34.54
N ILE A 16 -0.19 -4.04 -34.27
CA ILE A 16 0.93 -4.87 -33.83
C ILE A 16 1.33 -5.76 -35.01
N THR A 17 2.63 -5.81 -35.30
CA THR A 17 3.19 -6.69 -36.34
C THR A 17 4.29 -7.56 -35.73
N ALA A 18 4.12 -8.87 -35.81
CA ALA A 18 5.14 -9.85 -35.49
C ALA A 18 5.85 -10.28 -36.78
N SER A 19 7.19 -10.32 -36.76
CA SER A 19 8.00 -10.80 -37.88
C SER A 19 9.20 -11.60 -37.36
N LYS A 20 9.92 -12.29 -38.24
CA LYS A 20 11.17 -12.98 -37.90
C LYS A 20 12.23 -12.09 -37.19
N ARG A 21 12.15 -10.76 -37.36
CA ARG A 21 13.07 -9.78 -36.71
C ARG A 21 12.56 -9.21 -35.39
N GLY A 22 11.41 -9.69 -34.89
CA GLY A 22 10.78 -9.25 -33.65
C GLY A 22 9.41 -8.61 -33.84
N VAL A 23 8.85 -8.14 -32.74
CA VAL A 23 7.54 -7.48 -32.66
C VAL A 23 7.70 -5.97 -32.80
N SER A 24 6.82 -5.33 -33.57
CA SER A 24 6.73 -3.88 -33.70
C SER A 24 5.32 -3.40 -33.39
N THR A 25 5.22 -2.32 -32.64
CA THR A 25 3.96 -1.66 -32.32
C THR A 25 3.91 -0.34 -33.08
N SER A 26 2.81 -0.12 -33.80
CA SER A 26 2.54 1.12 -34.52
C SER A 26 1.28 1.77 -34.00
N ILE A 27 1.31 3.08 -33.80
CA ILE A 27 0.19 3.88 -33.31
C ILE A 27 -0.02 5.03 -34.31
N GLY A 28 -1.23 5.17 -34.82
CA GLY A 28 -1.62 6.19 -35.78
C GLY A 28 -2.91 5.86 -36.52
N ALA A 29 -3.77 6.88 -36.68
CA ALA A 29 -4.96 6.88 -37.52
C ALA A 29 -4.92 8.11 -38.45
N GLY A 30 -5.37 7.95 -39.69
CA GLY A 30 -5.33 9.02 -40.70
C GLY A 30 -3.90 9.41 -41.12
N PRO A 31 -3.58 10.71 -41.27
CA PRO A 31 -2.34 11.18 -41.90
C PRO A 31 -1.06 10.94 -41.09
N PHE A 32 -1.15 10.57 -39.80
CA PHE A 32 0.02 10.42 -38.94
C PHE A 32 0.15 9.01 -38.36
N ARG A 33 1.33 8.40 -38.46
CA ARG A 33 1.64 7.10 -37.84
C ARG A 33 3.07 7.00 -37.36
N VAL A 34 3.26 6.49 -36.15
CA VAL A 34 4.58 6.21 -35.57
C VAL A 34 4.70 4.72 -35.29
N THR A 35 5.77 4.10 -35.75
CA THR A 35 6.08 2.68 -35.57
C THR A 35 7.35 2.52 -34.75
N LYS A 36 7.31 1.73 -33.69
CA LYS A 36 8.47 1.39 -32.87
C LYS A 36 8.71 -0.11 -32.92
N SER A 37 9.90 -0.51 -33.31
CA SER A 37 10.30 -1.91 -33.41
C SER A 37 11.20 -2.33 -32.25
N THR A 38 11.16 -3.61 -31.90
CA THR A 38 12.04 -4.24 -30.89
C THR A 38 13.54 -4.16 -31.23
N THR A 39 13.89 -3.89 -32.49
CA THR A 39 15.28 -3.62 -32.92
C THR A 39 15.74 -2.19 -32.59
N GLY A 40 14.91 -1.37 -31.95
CA GLY A 40 15.22 0.01 -31.60
C GLY A 40 15.02 1.02 -32.73
N ARG A 41 14.49 0.58 -33.88
CA ARG A 41 14.14 1.47 -35.00
C ARG A 41 12.77 2.10 -34.75
N THR A 42 12.72 3.43 -34.80
CA THR A 42 11.50 4.23 -34.76
C THR A 42 11.27 4.84 -36.14
N THR A 43 10.08 4.67 -36.70
CA THR A 43 9.68 5.20 -38.01
C THR A 43 8.45 6.06 -37.84
N SER A 44 8.56 7.35 -38.13
CA SER A 44 7.45 8.29 -38.14
C SER A 44 7.06 8.58 -39.58
N THR A 45 5.77 8.43 -39.88
CA THR A 45 5.18 8.68 -41.20
C THR A 45 4.11 9.75 -41.08
N VAL A 46 4.24 10.78 -41.93
CA VAL A 46 3.24 11.82 -42.14
C VAL A 46 2.78 11.73 -43.60
N ARG A 47 1.48 11.70 -43.84
CA ARG A 47 0.86 11.71 -45.17
C ARG A 47 -0.04 12.91 -45.29
N ILE A 48 -0.05 13.54 -46.46
CA ILE A 48 -1.01 14.59 -46.78
C ILE A 48 -2.19 13.90 -47.48
N PRO A 49 -3.42 13.96 -46.94
CA PRO A 49 -4.60 13.32 -47.55
C PRO A 49 -4.87 13.89 -48.95
N GLY A 50 -5.26 13.04 -49.90
CA GLY A 50 -5.67 13.45 -51.26
C GLY A 50 -4.54 13.82 -52.22
N THR A 51 -3.29 13.96 -51.78
CA THR A 51 -2.18 14.44 -52.64
C THR A 51 -1.13 13.37 -52.97
N GLY A 52 -1.21 12.18 -52.35
CA GLY A 52 -0.24 11.10 -52.52
C GLY A 52 1.13 11.34 -51.85
N ALA A 53 1.37 12.53 -51.31
CA ALA A 53 2.64 12.89 -50.68
C ALA A 53 2.78 12.30 -49.26
N SER A 54 3.93 11.68 -48.99
CA SER A 54 4.25 11.15 -47.66
C SER A 54 5.69 11.43 -47.27
N TYR A 55 5.91 11.84 -46.02
CA TYR A 55 7.21 12.00 -45.41
C TYR A 55 7.44 10.89 -44.38
N VAL A 56 8.55 10.16 -44.53
CA VAL A 56 8.92 9.06 -43.63
C VAL A 56 10.30 9.32 -43.04
N ALA A 57 10.35 9.53 -41.72
CA ALA A 57 11.59 9.69 -40.98
C ALA A 57 11.88 8.42 -40.17
N THR A 58 13.11 7.90 -40.28
CA THR A 58 13.52 6.67 -39.61
C THR A 58 14.75 6.95 -38.76
N GLY A 59 14.71 6.59 -37.47
CA GLY A 59 15.85 6.67 -36.56
C GLY A 59 16.12 5.34 -35.87
N SER A 60 17.38 4.89 -35.85
CA SER A 60 17.83 3.68 -35.16
C SER A 60 18.76 4.01 -34.00
N GLY A 61 18.36 3.65 -32.78
CA GLY A 61 19.12 3.94 -31.56
C GLY A 61 20.24 2.95 -31.21
N ARG A 62 20.90 2.31 -32.19
CA ARG A 62 22.00 1.36 -31.90
C ARG A 62 23.29 1.75 -32.62
N ARG A 63 24.32 2.03 -31.81
CA ARG A 63 25.73 2.14 -32.19
C ARG A 63 26.14 0.89 -32.97
N SER A 64 26.75 1.10 -34.13
CA SER A 64 27.44 0.08 -34.90
C SER A 64 28.56 -0.53 -34.05
N THR A 65 28.49 -1.82 -33.76
CA THR A 65 29.65 -2.59 -33.31
C THR A 65 30.46 -2.99 -34.54
N GLN A 66 31.26 -2.06 -35.05
CA GLN A 66 32.41 -2.42 -35.87
C GLN A 66 33.57 -2.70 -34.93
N ARG A 67 34.15 -3.88 -35.09
CA ARG A 67 35.44 -4.27 -34.52
C ARG A 67 36.53 -3.59 -35.37
N PRO A 68 37.47 -2.86 -34.77
CA PRO A 68 38.79 -2.76 -35.37
C PRO A 68 39.89 -3.18 -34.38
N ALA A 69 41.00 -3.53 -34.99
CA ALA A 69 42.18 -4.14 -34.44
C ALA A 69 42.96 -3.25 -33.47
N THR A 70 43.85 -3.92 -32.74
CA THR A 70 45.00 -3.41 -32.01
C THR A 70 45.64 -2.17 -32.65
N ARG A 71 45.53 -1.00 -32.00
CA ARG A 71 46.64 -0.05 -31.79
C ARG A 71 46.24 1.18 -30.97
N ALA A 72 47.17 1.52 -30.07
CA ALA A 72 47.55 2.84 -29.60
C ALA A 72 46.54 3.66 -28.78
N SER A 73 46.89 3.78 -27.50
CA SER A 73 46.72 4.91 -26.58
C SER A 73 46.15 6.19 -27.23
N GLN A 74 44.90 6.52 -26.89
CA GLN A 74 44.36 7.89 -27.01
C GLN A 74 43.46 8.21 -25.80
N PRO A 75 43.40 9.49 -25.41
CA PRO A 75 43.31 9.91 -24.02
C PRO A 75 41.90 9.78 -23.43
N THR A 76 41.87 9.59 -22.11
CA THR A 76 40.70 9.59 -21.25
C THR A 76 39.71 10.69 -21.65
N ARG A 77 38.54 10.27 -22.15
CA ARG A 77 37.39 11.16 -22.34
C ARG A 77 37.09 11.80 -20.97
N PRO A 78 37.02 13.15 -20.84
CA PRO A 78 36.82 13.77 -19.55
C PRO A 78 35.49 13.28 -18.96
N GLN A 79 35.58 12.58 -17.83
CA GLN A 79 34.46 12.26 -16.99
C GLN A 79 33.88 13.61 -16.57
N LEU A 80 32.70 13.97 -17.08
CA LEU A 80 31.96 15.14 -16.61
C LEU A 80 31.79 14.97 -15.10
N ALA A 81 32.55 15.74 -14.32
CA ALA A 81 32.40 15.81 -12.89
C ALA A 81 30.93 16.15 -12.61
N HIS A 82 30.22 15.27 -11.91
CA HIS A 82 28.86 15.56 -11.48
C HIS A 82 28.94 16.78 -10.57
N GLN A 83 28.36 17.89 -11.00
CA GLN A 83 28.32 19.09 -10.18
C GLN A 83 27.41 18.81 -8.97
N THR A 84 28.00 18.87 -7.77
CA THR A 84 27.26 18.88 -6.51
C THR A 84 26.84 20.32 -6.23
N ILE A 85 25.53 20.56 -6.13
CA ILE A 85 24.96 21.84 -5.69
C ILE A 85 25.06 21.85 -4.16
N SER A 86 25.68 22.89 -3.58
CA SER A 86 25.83 23.00 -2.12
C SER A 86 24.51 23.37 -1.44
N ASP A 87 24.44 23.15 -0.12
CA ASP A 87 23.23 23.44 0.66
C ASP A 87 22.93 24.94 0.74
N GLU A 88 23.96 25.80 0.74
CA GLU A 88 23.82 27.25 0.68
C GLU A 88 23.18 27.69 -0.64
N THR A 89 23.62 27.10 -1.75
CA THR A 89 23.05 27.37 -3.08
C THR A 89 21.59 26.90 -3.17
N TRP A 90 21.23 25.78 -2.52
CA TRP A 90 19.84 25.35 -2.41
C TRP A 90 18.98 26.31 -1.59
N ARG A 91 19.50 26.83 -0.47
CA ARG A 91 18.81 27.83 0.34
C ARG A 91 18.52 29.11 -0.45
N GLU A 92 19.45 29.52 -1.31
CA GLU A 92 19.26 30.69 -2.19
C GLU A 92 18.20 30.44 -3.28
N PHE A 93 18.17 29.24 -3.87
CA PHE A 93 17.16 28.87 -4.85
C PHE A 93 15.75 28.76 -4.27
N LEU A 94 15.65 28.32 -3.02
CA LEU A 94 14.37 28.07 -2.33
C LEU A 94 13.96 29.24 -1.42
N ALA A 95 14.70 30.35 -1.45
CA ALA A 95 14.27 31.58 -0.81
C ALA A 95 12.88 32.00 -1.32
N THR A 96 12.03 32.48 -0.40
CA THR A 96 10.66 32.89 -0.68
C THR A 96 10.65 33.99 -1.74
N ASP A 97 9.82 33.82 -2.77
CA ASP A 97 9.80 34.71 -3.94
C ASP A 97 8.41 35.26 -4.29
N GLY A 98 7.39 34.91 -3.50
CA GLY A 98 6.01 35.38 -3.67
C GLY A 98 5.33 34.91 -4.96
N THR A 99 5.94 34.01 -5.75
CA THR A 99 5.37 33.57 -7.02
C THR A 99 4.42 32.39 -6.84
N VAL A 100 3.50 32.20 -7.79
CA VAL A 100 2.53 31.10 -7.75
C VAL A 100 3.22 29.74 -7.77
N ALA A 101 2.60 28.75 -7.13
CA ALA A 101 3.09 27.38 -7.10
C ALA A 101 3.22 26.81 -8.53
N ALA A 102 4.38 26.23 -8.85
CA ALA A 102 4.58 25.59 -10.15
C ALA A 102 3.73 24.34 -10.26
N SER A 103 3.18 24.03 -11.44
CA SER A 103 2.36 22.85 -11.69
C SER A 103 3.14 21.54 -11.51
N LYS A 104 2.43 20.40 -11.36
CA LYS A 104 3.05 19.08 -11.25
C LYS A 104 3.99 18.77 -12.42
N PHE A 105 3.63 19.17 -13.63
CA PHE A 105 4.43 18.94 -14.83
C PHE A 105 5.65 19.87 -14.90
N GLN A 106 5.50 21.12 -14.46
CA GLN A 106 6.61 22.08 -14.34
C GLN A 106 7.63 21.60 -13.29
N ARG A 107 7.19 21.21 -12.08
CA ARG A 107 8.05 20.65 -11.03
C ARG A 107 8.78 19.39 -11.49
N ASN A 108 8.08 18.50 -12.21
CA ASN A 108 8.70 17.29 -12.74
C ASN A 108 9.78 17.57 -13.79
N PHE A 109 9.60 18.61 -14.60
CA PHE A 109 10.60 19.05 -15.57
C PHE A 109 11.86 19.59 -14.89
N VAL A 110 11.71 20.47 -13.89
CA VAL A 110 12.84 21.02 -13.12
C VAL A 110 13.64 19.89 -12.46
N ARG A 111 12.97 18.95 -11.79
CA ARG A 111 13.62 17.79 -11.19
C ARG A 111 14.41 16.95 -12.21
N ALA A 112 13.87 16.80 -13.43
CA ALA A 112 14.56 16.08 -14.49
C ALA A 112 15.76 16.86 -15.05
N ALA A 113 15.69 18.20 -15.08
CA ALA A 113 16.80 19.05 -15.48
C ALA A 113 17.96 18.97 -14.47
N VAL A 114 17.67 19.04 -13.16
CA VAL A 114 18.67 18.88 -12.10
C VAL A 114 19.31 17.48 -12.15
N ALA A 115 18.50 16.42 -12.23
CA ALA A 115 19.00 15.05 -12.28
C ALA A 115 19.95 14.77 -13.46
N ARG A 116 19.77 15.46 -14.60
CA ARG A 116 20.66 15.35 -15.75
C ARG A 116 22.03 15.99 -15.54
N ARG A 117 22.15 16.93 -14.61
CA ARG A 117 23.42 17.63 -14.30
C ARG A 117 24.11 17.06 -13.07
N THR A 118 23.35 16.73 -12.03
CA THR A 118 23.89 16.32 -10.72
C THR A 118 23.87 14.80 -10.51
N GLY A 119 23.17 14.05 -11.37
CA GLY A 119 22.93 12.62 -11.20
C GLY A 119 21.89 12.28 -10.11
N LYS A 120 21.49 13.26 -9.28
CA LYS A 120 20.50 13.12 -8.20
C LYS A 120 19.23 13.91 -8.50
N ARG A 121 18.07 13.31 -8.25
CA ARG A 121 16.76 13.94 -8.51
C ARG A 121 16.17 14.51 -7.21
N PRO A 122 16.25 15.82 -6.96
CA PRO A 122 15.81 16.40 -5.70
C PRO A 122 14.29 16.35 -5.54
N SER A 123 13.85 16.41 -4.27
CA SER A 123 12.47 16.72 -3.94
C SER A 123 12.25 18.22 -4.01
N LEU A 124 11.23 18.64 -4.76
CA LEU A 124 10.92 20.05 -5.02
C LEU A 124 9.38 20.16 -5.04
N MET A 125 8.72 19.77 -3.93
CA MET A 125 7.25 19.59 -3.87
C MET A 125 6.49 20.91 -3.84
N HIS A 126 7.04 21.91 -3.16
CA HIS A 126 6.43 23.23 -2.98
C HIS A 126 7.08 24.32 -3.84
N LEU A 127 7.74 23.92 -4.93
CA LEU A 127 8.48 24.84 -5.78
C LEU A 127 7.53 25.83 -6.46
N THR A 128 7.82 27.12 -6.32
CA THR A 128 7.13 28.20 -7.03
C THR A 128 7.72 28.39 -8.44
N LEU A 129 7.07 29.18 -9.29
CA LEU A 129 7.56 29.44 -10.65
C LEU A 129 8.90 30.20 -10.68
N GLY A 130 9.10 31.15 -9.77
CA GLY A 130 10.35 31.90 -9.69
C GLY A 130 11.50 31.06 -9.13
N GLN A 131 11.25 30.24 -8.10
CA GLN A 131 12.23 29.27 -7.58
C GLN A 131 12.59 28.26 -8.68
N ALA A 132 11.60 27.79 -9.45
CA ALA A 132 11.83 26.91 -10.59
C ALA A 132 12.68 27.54 -11.70
N ALA A 133 12.53 28.84 -11.94
CA ALA A 133 13.33 29.57 -12.91
C ALA A 133 14.80 29.67 -12.47
N ARG A 134 15.07 30.04 -11.20
CA ARG A 134 16.43 30.11 -10.63
C ARG A 134 17.16 28.77 -10.70
N VAL A 135 16.47 27.70 -10.31
CA VAL A 135 17.03 26.34 -10.38
C VAL A 135 17.37 25.95 -11.82
N LEU A 136 16.52 26.31 -12.79
CA LEU A 136 16.77 26.00 -14.21
C LEU A 136 17.95 26.78 -14.77
N GLU A 137 18.05 28.07 -14.45
CA GLU A 137 19.13 28.95 -14.87
C GLU A 137 20.49 28.42 -14.38
N HIS A 138 20.56 28.01 -13.12
CA HIS A 138 21.76 27.41 -12.54
C HIS A 138 22.19 26.09 -13.21
N VAL A 139 21.24 25.24 -13.62
CA VAL A 139 21.56 23.99 -14.35
C VAL A 139 21.78 24.19 -15.86
N GLY A 140 21.84 25.46 -16.31
CA GLY A 140 22.08 25.86 -17.69
C GLY A 140 20.90 25.58 -18.62
N GLN A 141 19.67 25.72 -18.12
CA GLN A 141 18.43 25.60 -18.89
C GLN A 141 17.67 26.93 -18.87
N SER A 142 17.17 27.34 -20.03
CA SER A 142 16.34 28.55 -20.11
C SER A 142 15.04 28.41 -19.30
N PRO A 143 14.70 29.39 -18.44
CA PRO A 143 13.42 29.45 -17.72
C PRO A 143 12.18 29.41 -18.62
N ALA A 144 12.29 29.89 -19.87
CA ALA A 144 11.19 29.84 -20.85
C ALA A 144 10.72 28.40 -21.13
N LYS A 145 11.57 27.40 -20.87
CA LYS A 145 11.20 25.99 -20.99
C LYS A 145 10.23 25.52 -19.91
N LEU A 146 9.91 26.30 -18.87
CA LEU A 146 8.88 25.96 -17.90
C LEU A 146 7.50 25.86 -18.55
N ASN A 147 7.21 26.73 -19.51
CA ASN A 147 5.91 26.83 -20.18
C ASN A 147 5.87 26.17 -21.56
N ALA A 148 7.01 25.64 -22.03
CA ALA A 148 7.12 25.01 -23.34
C ALA A 148 6.39 23.65 -23.40
N GLY A 149 5.70 23.38 -24.51
CA GLY A 149 5.01 22.10 -24.74
C GLY A 149 3.74 21.91 -23.90
N GLY A 150 3.03 22.99 -23.60
CA GLY A 150 1.72 22.96 -22.92
C GLY A 150 1.77 22.79 -21.39
N ARG A 151 2.96 22.88 -20.78
CA ARG A 151 3.15 22.81 -19.32
C ARG A 151 2.71 24.13 -18.69
N GLY A 152 1.93 24.06 -17.61
CA GLY A 152 1.28 25.22 -17.00
C GLY A 152 -0.10 25.57 -17.61
N VAL A 153 -0.57 24.83 -18.62
CA VAL A 153 -1.91 24.99 -19.20
C VAL A 153 -2.86 23.93 -18.63
N PRO A 154 -3.86 24.29 -17.79
CA PRO A 154 -4.67 23.32 -17.04
C PRO A 154 -5.38 22.26 -17.89
N SER A 155 -5.86 22.62 -19.09
CA SER A 155 -6.58 21.71 -20.00
C SER A 155 -5.66 20.64 -20.60
N LEU A 156 -4.44 21.01 -20.99
CA LEU A 156 -3.43 20.11 -21.54
C LEU A 156 -2.85 19.18 -20.47
N GLU A 157 -2.72 19.65 -19.22
CA GLU A 157 -2.28 18.83 -18.10
C GLU A 157 -3.35 17.79 -17.67
N LYS A 158 -4.64 18.15 -17.72
CA LYS A 158 -5.75 17.22 -17.56
C LYS A 158 -5.79 16.17 -18.68
N ALA A 159 -5.58 16.58 -19.93
CA ALA A 159 -5.49 15.65 -21.05
C ALA A 159 -4.28 14.70 -20.94
N GLY A 160 -3.12 15.20 -20.50
CA GLY A 160 -1.92 14.39 -20.29
C GLY A 160 -2.05 13.39 -19.14
N THR A 161 -2.70 13.77 -18.04
CA THR A 161 -3.01 12.84 -16.94
C THR A 161 -4.02 11.79 -17.36
N PHE A 162 -5.07 12.18 -18.09
CA PHE A 162 -6.04 11.24 -18.66
C PHE A 162 -5.39 10.24 -19.64
N ALA A 163 -4.51 10.72 -20.53
CA ALA A 163 -3.74 9.85 -21.43
C ALA A 163 -2.82 8.88 -20.68
N GLN A 164 -2.23 9.30 -19.54
CA GLN A 164 -1.42 8.43 -18.69
C GLN A 164 -2.26 7.32 -18.04
N TRP A 165 -3.48 7.63 -17.59
CA TRP A 165 -4.42 6.64 -17.05
C TRP A 165 -4.93 5.68 -18.13
N ILE A 166 -5.21 6.17 -19.34
CA ILE A 166 -5.56 5.31 -20.48
C ILE A 166 -4.41 4.35 -20.82
N MET A 167 -3.17 4.85 -20.88
CA MET A 167 -2.00 4.01 -21.13
C MET A 167 -1.79 2.95 -20.06
N PHE A 168 -2.09 3.28 -18.79
CA PHE A 168 -2.06 2.33 -17.69
C PHE A 168 -3.17 1.27 -17.83
N GLY A 169 -4.40 1.68 -18.13
CA GLY A 169 -5.51 0.75 -18.39
C GLY A 169 -5.24 -0.19 -19.56
N VAL A 170 -4.64 0.32 -20.64
CA VAL A 170 -4.21 -0.51 -21.79
C VAL A 170 -3.09 -1.47 -21.40
N LEU A 171 -2.13 -1.05 -20.57
CA LEU A 171 -1.08 -1.94 -20.06
C LEU A 171 -1.65 -3.08 -19.20
N VAL A 172 -2.61 -2.76 -18.32
CA VAL A 172 -3.30 -3.75 -17.48
C VAL A 172 -4.13 -4.70 -18.35
N LEU A 173 -4.84 -4.18 -19.34
CA LEU A 173 -5.60 -5.01 -20.29
C LEU A 173 -4.69 -5.93 -21.11
N VAL A 174 -3.54 -5.44 -21.57
CA VAL A 174 -2.52 -6.27 -22.26
C VAL A 174 -1.98 -7.34 -21.32
N LEU A 175 -1.73 -7.01 -20.06
CA LEU A 175 -1.26 -7.95 -19.04
C LEU A 175 -2.25 -9.11 -18.85
N ILE A 176 -3.54 -8.79 -18.71
CA ILE A 176 -4.65 -9.75 -18.56
C ILE A 176 -4.73 -10.68 -19.78
N VAL A 177 -4.61 -10.13 -21.00
CA VAL A 177 -4.67 -10.92 -22.24
C VAL A 177 -3.43 -11.80 -22.45
N THR A 178 -2.27 -11.45 -21.86
CA THR A 178 -1.04 -12.23 -21.99
C THR A 178 -0.91 -13.43 -21.04
N VAL A 179 -1.79 -13.60 -20.04
CA VAL A 179 -1.69 -14.71 -19.06
C VAL A 179 -2.05 -16.08 -19.67
N SER A 180 -2.63 -16.13 -20.87
CA SER A 180 -3.03 -17.38 -21.53
C SER A 180 -1.88 -18.23 -22.10
N SER A 181 -0.61 -17.88 -21.84
CA SER A 181 0.54 -18.70 -22.22
C SER A 181 1.67 -18.63 -21.18
N PRO A 182 2.44 -19.71 -20.98
CA PRO A 182 3.56 -19.73 -20.01
C PRO A 182 4.60 -18.64 -20.26
N THR A 183 4.85 -18.30 -21.53
CA THR A 183 5.78 -17.23 -21.92
C THR A 183 5.22 -15.84 -21.64
N GLY A 184 3.90 -15.67 -21.71
CA GLY A 184 3.22 -14.41 -21.39
C GLY A 184 3.12 -14.14 -19.89
N PHE A 185 3.04 -15.19 -19.06
CA PHE A 185 3.12 -15.07 -17.61
C PHE A 185 4.48 -14.52 -17.14
N LEU A 186 5.60 -15.02 -17.69
CA LEU A 186 6.93 -14.52 -17.35
C LEU A 186 7.14 -13.06 -17.78
N LEU A 187 6.60 -12.65 -18.93
CA LEU A 187 6.64 -11.26 -19.38
C LEU A 187 5.80 -10.35 -18.46
N ALA A 188 4.62 -10.82 -18.05
CA ALA A 188 3.74 -10.11 -17.12
C ALA A 188 4.38 -9.98 -15.73
N ALA A 189 4.97 -11.05 -15.20
CA ALA A 189 5.72 -11.06 -13.95
C ALA A 189 6.93 -10.10 -13.99
N GLY A 190 7.65 -10.06 -15.11
CA GLY A 190 8.75 -9.10 -15.32
C GLY A 190 8.30 -7.64 -15.33
N ILE A 191 7.15 -7.34 -15.94
CA ILE A 191 6.57 -5.99 -15.97
C ILE A 191 6.05 -5.59 -14.58
N VAL A 192 5.39 -6.50 -13.86
CA VAL A 192 4.92 -6.28 -12.48
C VAL A 192 6.10 -6.09 -11.53
N GLY A 193 7.14 -6.92 -11.64
CA GLY A 193 8.39 -6.77 -10.89
C GLY A 193 9.07 -5.43 -11.16
N LEU A 194 9.10 -4.98 -12.43
CA LEU A 194 9.63 -3.67 -12.79
C LEU A 194 8.77 -2.51 -12.23
N MET A 195 7.43 -2.65 -12.22
CA MET A 195 6.52 -1.71 -11.58
C MET A 195 6.74 -1.66 -10.06
N PHE A 196 6.91 -2.81 -9.42
CA PHE A 196 7.20 -2.90 -7.99
C PHE A 196 8.56 -2.30 -7.64
N PHE A 197 9.56 -2.50 -8.49
CA PHE A 197 10.86 -1.85 -8.40
C PHE A 197 10.76 -0.32 -8.52
N PHE A 198 9.98 0.18 -9.48
CA PHE A 198 9.72 1.62 -9.61
C PHE A 198 8.89 2.17 -8.43
N ARG A 199 8.01 1.37 -7.83
CA ARG A 199 7.19 1.74 -6.66
C ARG A 199 8.01 1.73 -5.37
N LYS A 200 8.90 0.75 -5.18
CA LYS A 200 9.88 0.69 -4.09
C LYS A 200 10.82 1.89 -4.16
N ARG A 201 11.39 2.15 -5.35
CA ARG A 201 12.20 3.36 -5.60
C ARG A 201 11.43 4.67 -5.38
N ARG A 202 10.09 4.66 -5.49
CA ARG A 202 9.22 5.81 -5.18
C ARG A 202 8.97 5.93 -3.66
N ARG A 203 8.89 4.81 -2.94
CA ARG A 203 8.70 4.74 -1.49
C ARG A 203 9.97 5.14 -0.74
N ASP A 204 11.12 4.62 -1.15
CA ASP A 204 12.44 5.00 -0.64
C ASP A 204 12.73 6.49 -0.87
N ARG A 205 12.14 7.04 -1.93
CA ARG A 205 12.18 8.47 -2.25
C ARG A 205 11.28 9.33 -1.35
N GLN A 206 10.16 8.79 -0.86
CA GLN A 206 9.21 9.50 -0.01
C GLN A 206 9.68 9.46 1.46
N ALA A 207 10.27 8.34 1.89
CA ALA A 207 10.93 8.22 3.19
C ALA A 207 12.12 9.19 3.35
N TRP A 208 12.89 9.44 2.30
CA TRP A 208 13.93 10.48 2.31
C TRP A 208 13.34 11.91 2.37
N GLU A 209 12.15 12.12 1.80
CA GLU A 209 11.43 13.41 1.79
C GLU A 209 10.90 13.78 3.18
N ASP A 210 10.41 12.81 3.95
CA ASP A 210 9.91 13.00 5.32
C ASP A 210 11.08 13.26 6.30
N ALA A 211 12.24 12.64 6.07
CA ALA A 211 13.44 12.80 6.90
C ALA A 211 14.16 14.15 6.72
N THR A 212 13.95 14.88 5.62
CA THR A 212 14.68 16.14 5.31
C THR A 212 13.80 17.39 5.19
N GLY A 213 12.46 17.25 5.30
CA GLY A 213 11.50 18.35 5.11
C GLY A 213 10.97 19.03 6.38
N ALA A 214 11.39 18.60 7.58
CA ALA A 214 10.95 19.22 8.84
C ALA A 214 11.67 20.57 9.08
N VAL A 215 11.19 21.63 8.43
CA VAL A 215 11.47 23.01 8.84
C VAL A 215 10.36 23.44 9.79
N SER A 216 10.76 23.92 10.97
CA SER A 216 9.91 24.39 12.06
C SER A 216 8.82 25.39 11.63
N PRO A 217 7.63 25.38 12.26
CA PRO A 217 6.62 26.39 12.02
C PRO A 217 7.09 27.75 12.55
N VAL A 218 7.35 28.69 11.64
CA VAL A 218 7.53 30.11 11.97
C VAL A 218 6.16 30.68 12.33
N SER A 219 6.03 31.15 13.57
CA SER A 219 4.95 32.03 14.00
C SER A 219 4.99 33.34 13.20
N GLY A 220 3.86 33.72 12.60
CA GLY A 220 3.65 35.07 12.08
C GLY A 220 3.07 35.12 10.67
N VAL A 221 1.75 34.99 10.54
CA VAL A 221 1.00 35.65 9.46
C VAL A 221 -0.24 36.28 10.08
N GLN A 222 -0.26 37.61 10.06
CA GLN A 222 -1.39 38.45 10.43
C GLN A 222 -2.58 38.19 9.50
N GLY A 223 -3.78 38.22 10.07
CA GLY A 223 -5.04 38.01 9.37
C GLY A 223 -5.25 39.03 8.25
N ILE A 224 -5.58 38.51 7.07
CA ILE A 224 -6.22 39.27 6.01
C ILE A 224 -7.72 39.01 6.13
N ALA A 225 -8.47 40.05 6.51
CA ALA A 225 -9.92 40.03 6.50
C ALA A 225 -10.44 39.87 5.06
N VAL A 226 -11.24 38.83 4.82
CA VAL A 226 -12.01 38.66 3.59
C VAL A 226 -13.43 39.18 3.90
N PRO A 227 -14.01 40.07 3.06
CA PRO A 227 -15.35 40.59 3.31
C PRO A 227 -16.42 39.53 3.12
N ASP A 228 -17.44 39.57 3.98
CA ASP A 228 -18.65 38.77 3.90
C ASP A 228 -19.32 38.89 2.53
N VAL A 229 -19.44 37.76 1.83
CA VAL A 229 -20.36 37.60 0.71
C VAL A 229 -21.41 36.59 1.16
N GLN A 230 -22.57 37.12 1.54
CA GLN A 230 -23.78 36.31 1.76
C GLN A 230 -24.23 35.75 0.41
N ILE A 231 -24.19 34.42 0.28
CA ILE A 231 -24.91 33.69 -0.76
C ILE A 231 -25.96 32.84 -0.05
N GLU A 232 -27.23 33.25 -0.18
CA GLU A 232 -28.39 32.46 0.24
C GLU A 232 -28.38 31.10 -0.48
N ALA A 233 -28.32 30.02 0.30
CA ALA A 233 -28.55 28.67 -0.16
C ALA A 233 -30.03 28.30 0.05
N PRO A 234 -30.71 27.71 -0.95
CA PRO A 234 -32.11 27.31 -0.82
C PRO A 234 -32.27 26.18 0.20
N ALA A 235 -33.24 26.36 1.10
CA ALA A 235 -33.65 25.42 2.12
C ALA A 235 -34.19 24.11 1.51
N ASN A 236 -33.61 22.97 1.89
CA ASN A 236 -34.28 21.67 2.14
C ASN A 236 -33.36 20.44 2.09
N HIS A 237 -32.11 20.51 2.52
CA HIS A 237 -31.37 19.30 2.95
C HIS A 237 -30.92 19.50 4.39
N ALA A 238 -31.70 18.92 5.32
CA ALA A 238 -31.22 18.73 6.68
C ALA A 238 -29.98 17.83 6.60
N ALA A 239 -28.81 18.41 6.81
CA ALA A 239 -27.62 17.61 7.12
C ALA A 239 -28.01 16.69 8.29
N PRO A 240 -27.74 15.38 8.20
CA PRO A 240 -28.01 14.48 9.31
C PRO A 240 -27.21 15.01 10.51
N LYS A 241 -27.93 15.61 11.47
CA LYS A 241 -27.38 15.86 12.79
C LYS A 241 -26.92 14.51 13.30
N ARG A 242 -25.72 14.43 13.90
CA ARG A 242 -25.34 13.34 14.79
C ARG A 242 -26.47 13.17 15.81
N VAL A 243 -27.42 12.30 15.52
CA VAL A 243 -28.27 11.72 16.54
C VAL A 243 -27.31 10.78 17.23
N ALA A 244 -26.77 11.24 18.34
CA ALA A 244 -25.99 10.45 19.26
C ALA A 244 -26.91 9.35 19.79
N SER A 245 -27.09 8.30 19.00
CA SER A 245 -27.46 6.99 19.50
C SER A 245 -26.17 6.38 20.01
N GLU A 246 -25.91 6.54 21.31
CA GLU A 246 -25.05 5.71 22.18
C GLU A 246 -23.76 5.10 21.59
N ALA A 247 -23.10 5.76 20.63
CA ALA A 247 -21.72 5.48 20.32
C ALA A 247 -20.92 5.96 21.53
N GLN A 248 -20.44 5.01 22.35
CA GLN A 248 -19.62 5.26 23.54
C GLN A 248 -18.67 6.44 23.28
N ALA A 249 -18.91 7.57 23.96
CA ALA A 249 -17.87 8.54 24.23
C ALA A 249 -16.66 7.78 24.81
N PRO A 250 -15.40 8.20 24.61
CA PRO A 250 -14.27 7.56 25.28
C PRO A 250 -14.52 7.60 26.79
N ILE A 251 -14.97 6.46 27.32
CA ILE A 251 -15.19 6.26 28.75
C ILE A 251 -13.79 6.23 29.37
N SER A 252 -13.68 6.81 30.56
CA SER A 252 -12.53 6.82 31.46
C SER A 252 -11.59 5.60 31.36
N PRO A 253 -10.31 5.72 31.77
CA PRO A 253 -9.37 4.60 31.79
C PRO A 253 -10.03 3.33 32.35
N VAL A 254 -9.93 2.22 31.61
CA VAL A 254 -10.49 0.95 32.07
C VAL A 254 -9.53 0.33 33.09
N THR A 255 -9.84 0.47 34.37
CA THR A 255 -9.10 -0.15 35.48
C THR A 255 -9.74 -1.49 35.81
N ARG A 256 -9.28 -2.59 35.20
CA ARG A 256 -9.62 -3.95 35.65
C ARG A 256 -8.38 -4.61 36.26
N PRO A 257 -8.51 -5.34 37.38
CA PRO A 257 -7.38 -6.07 37.95
C PRO A 257 -6.86 -7.09 36.93
N VAL A 258 -5.54 -7.02 36.70
CA VAL A 258 -4.81 -7.84 35.74
C VAL A 258 -4.88 -9.31 36.18
N SER A 259 -5.71 -10.11 35.52
CA SER A 259 -5.67 -11.56 35.63
C SER A 259 -4.53 -12.09 34.75
N SER A 260 -3.86 -13.16 35.19
CA SER A 260 -2.91 -13.93 34.37
C SER A 260 -3.51 -14.23 32.99
N SER A 261 -2.72 -14.07 31.93
CA SER A 261 -3.20 -14.14 30.53
C SER A 261 -3.99 -15.42 30.26
N GLN A 262 -5.18 -15.28 29.66
CA GLN A 262 -6.09 -16.39 29.39
C GLN A 262 -6.13 -16.84 27.92
N GLY A 263 -5.20 -16.37 27.09
CA GLY A 263 -5.12 -16.80 25.70
C GLY A 263 -4.14 -16.01 24.84
N LEU A 264 -3.96 -16.49 23.61
CA LEU A 264 -3.12 -15.85 22.60
C LEU A 264 -4.00 -15.05 21.63
N TYR A 265 -3.63 -13.80 21.37
CA TYR A 265 -4.22 -12.99 20.31
C TYR A 265 -3.24 -12.89 19.14
N ARG A 266 -3.57 -13.51 18.01
CA ARG A 266 -2.76 -13.40 16.79
C ARG A 266 -2.95 -12.02 16.16
N VAL A 267 -1.92 -11.18 16.21
CA VAL A 267 -1.98 -9.79 15.72
C VAL A 267 -2.30 -9.70 14.22
N SER A 268 -1.84 -10.67 13.43
CA SER A 268 -2.17 -10.76 12.01
C SER A 268 -3.60 -11.25 11.73
N LEU A 269 -4.32 -11.76 12.75
CA LEU A 269 -5.70 -12.25 12.64
C LEU A 269 -5.90 -13.33 11.55
N GLY A 270 -4.87 -14.15 11.30
CA GLY A 270 -4.89 -15.18 10.26
C GLY A 270 -4.39 -14.70 8.90
N ARG A 271 -3.99 -13.42 8.76
CA ARG A 271 -3.25 -12.97 7.58
C ARG A 271 -1.86 -13.60 7.54
N LEU A 272 -1.47 -14.10 6.37
CA LEU A 272 -0.10 -14.47 6.03
C LEU A 272 0.72 -13.21 5.77
N GLU A 273 0.90 -12.38 6.79
CA GLU A 273 1.72 -11.18 6.68
C GLU A 273 3.18 -11.57 6.58
N TRP A 274 3.83 -11.09 5.52
CA TRP A 274 5.27 -11.15 5.43
C TRP A 274 5.87 -10.25 6.51
N PRO A 275 6.90 -10.72 7.24
CA PRO A 275 7.61 -9.90 8.20
C PRO A 275 8.07 -8.58 7.56
N ASN A 276 7.60 -7.46 8.11
CA ASN A 276 7.68 -6.13 7.49
C ASN A 276 8.19 -5.03 8.43
N VAL A 277 8.23 -5.26 9.74
CA VAL A 277 8.72 -4.30 10.74
C VAL A 277 10.02 -4.82 11.36
N GLU A 278 11.09 -4.03 11.27
CA GLU A 278 12.41 -4.39 11.80
C GLU A 278 12.44 -4.15 13.32
N VAL A 279 12.99 -5.11 14.04
CA VAL A 279 13.27 -5.01 15.48
C VAL A 279 14.58 -4.25 15.65
N VAL A 280 14.73 -3.52 16.74
CA VAL A 280 15.95 -2.79 17.09
C VAL A 280 16.53 -3.31 18.39
N GLY A 281 17.83 -3.11 18.58
CA GLY A 281 18.53 -3.51 19.80
C GLY A 281 18.87 -5.01 19.88
N GLU A 282 18.77 -5.75 18.77
CA GLU A 282 18.96 -7.22 18.78
C GLU A 282 20.39 -7.62 19.17
N HIS A 283 21.36 -6.74 18.96
CA HIS A 283 22.76 -6.93 19.35
C HIS A 283 22.95 -7.20 20.85
N ALA A 284 22.08 -6.65 21.71
CA ALA A 284 22.12 -6.87 23.15
C ALA A 284 21.63 -8.29 23.55
N TYR A 285 20.92 -8.98 22.66
CA TYR A 285 20.21 -10.24 22.96
C TYR A 285 20.72 -11.44 22.15
N SER A 286 21.99 -11.41 21.75
CA SER A 286 22.61 -12.42 20.88
C SER A 286 22.47 -13.87 21.37
N GLN A 287 22.52 -14.11 22.68
CA GLN A 287 22.36 -15.46 23.26
C GLN A 287 20.94 -16.00 23.07
N VAL A 288 19.92 -15.14 23.27
CA VAL A 288 18.51 -15.50 23.10
C VAL A 288 18.22 -15.74 21.62
N ILE A 289 18.78 -14.93 20.72
CA ILE A 289 18.62 -15.10 19.27
C ILE A 289 19.22 -16.44 18.81
N LYS A 290 20.41 -16.82 19.30
CA LYS A 290 20.99 -18.15 19.05
C LYS A 290 20.12 -19.28 19.61
N ALA A 291 19.47 -19.07 20.76
CA ALA A 291 18.54 -20.05 21.33
C ALA A 291 17.27 -20.19 20.46
N ALA A 292 16.70 -19.08 19.99
CA ALA A 292 15.52 -19.05 19.14
C ALA A 292 15.77 -19.74 17.79
N LEU A 293 16.93 -19.50 17.17
CA LEU A 293 17.36 -20.17 15.93
C LEU A 293 17.48 -21.69 16.12
N ARG A 294 18.18 -22.15 17.16
CA ARG A 294 18.31 -23.59 17.49
C ARG A 294 16.97 -24.23 17.80
N GLY A 295 16.12 -23.54 18.58
CA GLY A 295 14.80 -24.01 18.98
C GLY A 295 13.79 -24.07 17.83
N SER A 296 14.10 -23.46 16.68
CA SER A 296 13.29 -23.48 15.47
C SER A 296 13.90 -24.36 14.37
N GLU A 297 14.79 -25.29 14.75
CA GLU A 297 15.47 -26.25 13.88
C GLU A 297 16.32 -25.65 12.74
N ALA A 298 16.73 -24.39 12.86
CA ALA A 298 17.64 -23.77 11.90
C ALA A 298 19.11 -24.12 12.24
N PRO A 299 19.89 -24.66 11.29
CA PRO A 299 21.30 -24.96 11.53
C PRO A 299 22.08 -23.67 11.76
N ILE A 300 22.75 -23.56 12.92
CA ILE A 300 23.73 -22.49 13.20
C ILE A 300 25.11 -23.09 12.98
N VAL A 301 25.72 -22.78 11.85
CA VAL A 301 27.12 -23.14 11.57
C VAL A 301 27.97 -21.86 11.68
N ALA A 302 29.12 -21.96 12.34
CA ALA A 302 30.04 -20.83 12.42
C ALA A 302 30.45 -20.40 11.00
N ARG A 303 30.46 -19.09 10.74
CA ARG A 303 30.72 -18.48 9.43
C ARG A 303 29.71 -18.84 8.34
N SER A 304 28.47 -19.17 8.71
CA SER A 304 27.35 -19.32 7.76
C SER A 304 26.19 -18.39 8.09
N ASP A 305 25.40 -18.05 7.06
CA ASP A 305 24.09 -17.45 7.24
C ASP A 305 23.10 -18.50 7.76
N SER A 306 22.36 -18.14 8.79
CA SER A 306 21.23 -18.91 9.32
C SER A 306 19.97 -18.06 9.20
N GLU A 307 18.92 -18.64 8.64
CA GLU A 307 17.65 -17.95 8.48
C GLU A 307 16.50 -18.89 8.86
N VAL A 308 15.53 -18.34 9.60
CA VAL A 308 14.29 -19.02 9.93
C VAL A 308 13.11 -18.07 9.78
N GLU A 309 12.01 -18.58 9.24
CA GLU A 309 10.76 -17.86 9.08
C GLU A 309 9.66 -18.53 9.90
N GLY A 310 8.63 -17.77 10.26
CA GLY A 310 7.46 -18.31 10.98
C GLY A 310 7.69 -18.53 12.48
N VAL A 311 8.75 -17.96 13.06
CA VAL A 311 9.01 -18.06 14.51
C VAL A 311 7.94 -17.29 15.26
N GLN A 312 7.18 -17.97 16.12
CA GLN A 312 6.19 -17.29 16.96
C GLN A 312 6.87 -16.44 18.03
N VAL A 313 6.51 -15.16 18.09
CA VAL A 313 7.01 -14.18 19.07
C VAL A 313 5.84 -13.45 19.73
N GLU A 314 6.07 -13.01 20.96
CA GLU A 314 5.16 -12.21 21.78
C GLU A 314 5.53 -10.73 21.67
N LEU A 315 4.54 -9.85 21.65
CA LEU A 315 4.70 -8.40 21.71
C LEU A 315 4.20 -7.92 23.07
N VAL A 316 5.10 -7.38 23.88
CA VAL A 316 4.81 -7.01 25.27
C VAL A 316 5.07 -5.53 25.45
N SER A 317 4.05 -4.78 25.89
CA SER A 317 4.21 -3.37 26.23
C SER A 317 4.83 -3.24 27.62
N GLU A 318 5.83 -2.37 27.75
CA GLU A 318 6.60 -2.15 28.98
C GLU A 318 6.43 -0.69 29.44
N PRO A 319 5.30 -0.34 30.07
CA PRO A 319 5.05 1.04 30.50
C PRO A 319 6.03 1.52 31.59
N ASP A 320 6.67 0.58 32.29
CA ASP A 320 7.65 0.75 33.35
C ASP A 320 9.10 0.83 32.85
N ASN A 321 9.32 0.77 31.53
CA ASN A 321 10.66 0.87 30.94
C ASN A 321 11.24 2.28 31.19
N PRO A 322 12.46 2.39 31.78
CA PRO A 322 13.03 3.67 32.18
C PRO A 322 13.45 4.57 31.01
N TYR A 323 13.56 4.01 29.79
CA TYR A 323 14.02 4.72 28.60
C TYR A 323 12.87 5.20 27.71
N ASP A 324 11.79 4.40 27.60
CA ASP A 324 10.61 4.73 26.80
C ASP A 324 9.34 4.10 27.38
N THR A 325 8.40 4.93 27.85
CA THR A 325 7.09 4.50 28.37
C THR A 325 6.16 3.80 27.35
N ASN A 326 6.48 3.88 26.06
CA ASN A 326 5.78 3.17 25.00
C ASN A 326 6.55 1.95 24.49
N ALA A 327 7.68 1.59 25.11
CA ALA A 327 8.50 0.46 24.70
C ALA A 327 7.65 -0.80 24.52
N ILE A 328 7.88 -1.48 23.39
CA ILE A 328 7.30 -2.77 23.08
C ILE A 328 8.44 -3.72 22.79
N SER A 329 8.63 -4.70 23.67
CA SER A 329 9.60 -5.76 23.46
C SER A 329 9.02 -6.87 22.60
N VAL A 330 9.89 -7.43 21.76
CA VAL A 330 9.63 -8.63 20.97
C VAL A 330 10.28 -9.80 21.70
N ARG A 331 9.48 -10.79 22.12
CA ARG A 331 9.95 -11.88 22.96
C ARG A 331 9.73 -13.24 22.31
N TRP A 332 10.68 -14.15 22.50
CA TRP A 332 10.53 -15.56 22.18
C TRP A 332 10.56 -16.36 23.48
N ARG A 333 9.47 -17.07 23.79
CA ARG A 333 9.29 -17.81 25.04
C ARG A 333 9.59 -16.94 26.28
N ASN A 334 8.99 -15.74 26.31
CA ASN A 334 9.21 -14.71 27.32
C ASN A 334 10.66 -14.17 27.45
N GLN A 335 11.56 -14.49 26.52
CA GLN A 335 12.91 -13.92 26.47
C GLN A 335 13.00 -12.83 25.40
N VAL A 336 13.56 -11.67 25.75
CA VAL A 336 13.65 -10.51 24.83
C VAL A 336 14.60 -10.80 23.68
N LEU A 337 14.13 -10.59 22.44
CA LEU A 337 14.92 -10.60 21.21
C LEU A 337 15.35 -9.18 20.79
N GLY A 338 14.57 -8.17 21.21
CA GLY A 338 14.79 -6.76 20.92
C GLY A 338 13.49 -5.98 21.11
N TYR A 339 13.43 -4.77 20.55
CA TYR A 339 12.30 -3.86 20.70
C TYR A 339 11.77 -3.39 19.35
N LEU A 340 10.52 -2.95 19.28
CA LEU A 340 10.10 -2.11 18.17
C LEU A 340 10.84 -0.76 18.23
N SER A 341 11.05 -0.14 17.06
CA SER A 341 11.58 1.23 17.01
C SER A 341 10.66 2.17 17.81
N GLY A 342 11.18 3.26 18.39
CA GLY A 342 10.34 4.20 19.15
C GLY A 342 9.16 4.77 18.33
N GLU A 343 9.37 4.99 17.02
CA GLU A 343 8.31 5.42 16.10
C GLU A 343 7.20 4.37 15.94
N ASP A 344 7.58 3.10 15.71
CA ASP A 344 6.61 2.02 15.61
C ASP A 344 5.97 1.72 16.96
N ALA A 345 6.72 1.82 18.06
CA ALA A 345 6.22 1.61 19.40
C ALA A 345 5.06 2.57 19.72
N ILE A 346 5.20 3.86 19.38
CA ILE A 346 4.10 4.85 19.50
C ILE A 346 2.88 4.44 18.67
N ARG A 347 3.09 3.99 17.43
CA ARG A 347 2.00 3.62 16.50
C ARG A 347 1.24 2.37 16.96
N TYR A 348 1.95 1.38 17.50
CA TYR A 348 1.37 0.09 17.90
C TYR A 348 0.96 0.03 19.37
N ALA A 349 1.35 1.02 20.20
CA ALA A 349 1.07 1.02 21.64
C ALA A 349 -0.41 0.86 21.98
N GLN A 350 -1.30 1.64 21.38
CA GLN A 350 -2.73 1.62 21.74
C GLN A 350 -3.42 0.28 21.45
N PRO A 351 -3.34 -0.30 20.23
CA PRO A 351 -3.97 -1.60 19.96
C PRO A 351 -3.34 -2.74 20.76
N LEU A 352 -2.02 -2.73 21.00
CA LEU A 352 -1.36 -3.75 21.83
C LEU A 352 -1.73 -3.62 23.31
N LYS A 353 -1.76 -2.40 23.86
CA LYS A 353 -2.20 -2.15 25.24
C LYS A 353 -3.65 -2.60 25.43
N ARG A 354 -4.53 -2.42 24.43
CA ARG A 354 -5.91 -2.94 24.46
C ARG A 354 -5.93 -4.46 24.59
N ILE A 355 -5.14 -5.17 23.79
CA ILE A 355 -5.05 -6.64 23.82
C ILE A 355 -4.58 -7.12 25.20
N ILE A 356 -3.50 -6.52 25.70
CA ILE A 356 -2.89 -6.89 26.99
C ILE A 356 -3.86 -6.60 28.15
N ALA A 357 -4.47 -5.42 28.17
CA ALA A 357 -5.47 -5.07 29.19
C ALA A 357 -6.74 -5.93 29.12
N SER A 358 -7.02 -6.54 27.96
CA SER A 358 -8.08 -7.55 27.81
C SER A 358 -7.69 -8.92 28.37
N GLY A 359 -6.48 -9.08 28.93
CA GLY A 359 -5.98 -10.33 29.48
C GLY A 359 -5.42 -11.30 28.44
N LEU A 360 -5.05 -10.82 27.25
CA LEU A 360 -4.52 -11.62 26.15
C LEU A 360 -3.06 -11.30 25.87
N THR A 361 -2.30 -12.30 25.41
CA THR A 361 -0.92 -12.09 24.94
C THR A 361 -0.94 -11.85 23.43
N ALA A 362 -0.48 -10.68 22.99
CA ALA A 362 -0.32 -10.39 21.57
C ALA A 362 0.83 -11.20 20.99
N VAL A 363 0.54 -12.04 19.98
CA VAL A 363 1.53 -12.87 19.29
C VAL A 363 1.55 -12.61 17.80
N THR A 364 2.74 -12.69 17.21
CA THR A 364 2.95 -12.62 15.77
C THR A 364 4.05 -13.57 15.32
N THR A 365 4.28 -13.65 14.01
CA THR A 365 5.40 -14.39 13.42
C THR A 365 6.56 -13.46 13.13
N ALA A 366 7.77 -13.96 13.35
CA ALA A 366 9.02 -13.30 13.04
C ALA A 366 9.83 -14.09 12.01
N ARG A 367 10.66 -13.36 11.28
CA ARG A 367 11.80 -13.88 10.53
C ARG A 367 13.06 -13.46 11.26
N ILE A 368 13.94 -14.43 11.50
CA ILE A 368 15.22 -14.21 12.15
C ILE A 368 16.30 -14.58 11.14
N TRP A 369 17.12 -13.60 10.77
CA TRP A 369 18.34 -13.80 10.02
C TRP A 369 19.53 -13.55 10.95
N ALA A 370 20.54 -14.42 10.90
CA ALA A 370 21.77 -14.18 11.62
C ALA A 370 22.99 -14.71 10.86
N TYR A 371 24.12 -14.04 11.06
CA TYR A 371 25.44 -14.44 10.60
C TYR A 371 26.38 -14.50 11.81
N ASP A 372 26.91 -15.69 12.10
CA ASP A 372 27.88 -15.88 13.17
C ASP A 372 29.31 -15.75 12.63
N GLY A 373 29.93 -14.59 12.83
CA GLY A 373 31.30 -14.32 12.41
C GLY A 373 32.38 -14.98 13.29
N GLY A 374 31.99 -15.64 14.39
CA GLY A 374 32.90 -16.17 15.41
C GLY A 374 33.01 -15.25 16.62
N ASP A 375 33.44 -14.00 16.41
CA ASP A 375 33.64 -13.02 17.49
C ASP A 375 32.38 -12.20 17.79
N GLN A 376 31.51 -12.02 16.79
CA GLN A 376 30.28 -11.24 16.92
C GLN A 376 29.16 -11.87 16.09
N LEU A 377 27.97 -11.96 16.68
CA LEU A 377 26.75 -12.33 15.99
C LEU A 377 26.15 -11.07 15.36
N GLN A 378 25.96 -11.08 14.05
CA GLN A 378 25.10 -10.12 13.38
C GLN A 378 23.72 -10.76 13.24
N ALA A 379 22.68 -10.10 13.73
CA ALA A 379 21.32 -10.61 13.63
C ALA A 379 20.39 -9.49 13.19
N ARG A 380 19.34 -9.90 12.47
CA ARG A 380 18.19 -9.07 12.12
C ARG A 380 16.94 -9.85 12.43
N VAL A 381 16.08 -9.28 13.24
CA VAL A 381 14.74 -9.81 13.52
C VAL A 381 13.72 -8.90 12.83
N THR A 382 12.77 -9.50 12.12
CA THR A 382 11.67 -8.77 11.48
C THR A 382 10.37 -9.44 11.89
N VAL A 383 9.38 -8.65 12.32
CA VAL A 383 8.06 -9.15 12.74
C VAL A 383 6.99 -8.80 11.72
N ALA A 384 5.96 -9.65 11.63
CA ALA A 384 4.80 -9.43 10.79
C ALA A 384 3.75 -8.59 11.54
N LEU A 385 3.55 -7.35 11.11
CA LEU A 385 2.60 -6.42 11.75
C LEU A 385 1.70 -5.73 10.71
N PRO A 386 0.36 -5.77 10.89
CA PRO A 386 -0.55 -5.06 10.02
C PRO A 386 -0.44 -3.55 10.23
N GLU A 387 -1.18 -2.77 9.44
CA GLU A 387 -1.48 -1.39 9.84
C GLU A 387 -2.13 -1.38 11.24
N PRO A 388 -1.74 -0.47 12.15
CA PRO A 388 -2.24 -0.44 13.54
C PRO A 388 -3.77 -0.47 13.65
N GLU A 389 -4.44 0.21 12.73
CA GLU A 389 -5.90 0.32 12.62
C GLU A 389 -6.57 -1.01 12.28
N LEU A 390 -5.79 -2.00 11.83
CA LEU A 390 -6.25 -3.32 11.46
C LEU A 390 -5.85 -4.41 12.47
N ILE A 391 -5.24 -4.07 13.61
CA ILE A 391 -4.84 -5.08 14.62
C ILE A 391 -6.01 -5.50 15.48
N THR A 392 -6.86 -4.56 15.90
CA THR A 392 -8.04 -4.84 16.75
C THR A 392 -9.32 -4.32 16.11
N PRO A 393 -10.42 -5.08 16.13
CA PRO A 393 -11.72 -4.61 15.63
C PRO A 393 -12.24 -3.42 16.44
N LEU A 394 -12.90 -2.46 15.79
CA LEU A 394 -13.43 -1.25 16.41
C LEU A 394 -14.65 -1.56 17.28
N ASN A 395 -15.46 -2.55 16.90
CA ASN A 395 -16.64 -2.99 17.61
C ASN A 395 -16.36 -4.26 18.44
N GLU A 396 -17.30 -4.59 19.33
CA GLU A 396 -17.25 -5.81 20.13
C GLU A 396 -17.75 -7.01 19.32
N ALA A 397 -17.35 -8.21 19.72
CA ALA A 397 -17.89 -9.42 19.12
C ALA A 397 -19.37 -9.57 19.53
N PRO A 398 -20.29 -9.91 18.61
CA PRO A 398 -21.69 -10.15 18.93
C PRO A 398 -21.86 -11.16 20.07
N THR A 399 -22.89 -10.94 20.91
CA THR A 399 -23.22 -11.86 22.01
C THR A 399 -23.87 -13.16 21.47
N GLY A 400 -23.70 -14.26 22.19
CA GLY A 400 -24.22 -15.59 21.80
C GLY A 400 -23.12 -16.59 21.45
N VAL A 401 -23.53 -17.75 20.94
CA VAL A 401 -22.59 -18.78 20.43
C VAL A 401 -22.20 -18.38 19.01
N THR A 402 -20.94 -18.02 18.84
CA THR A 402 -20.42 -17.44 17.60
C THR A 402 -19.17 -18.18 17.15
N THR A 403 -18.98 -18.23 15.84
CA THR A 403 -17.79 -18.85 15.22
C THR A 403 -17.22 -17.91 14.18
N LEU A 404 -15.97 -17.52 14.41
CA LEU A 404 -15.20 -16.66 13.54
C LEU A 404 -14.63 -17.47 12.36
N VAL A 405 -15.15 -17.17 11.17
CA VAL A 405 -14.73 -17.78 9.92
C VAL A 405 -13.24 -17.47 9.66
N PRO A 406 -12.42 -18.44 9.21
CA PRO A 406 -11.02 -18.21 8.92
C PRO A 406 -10.82 -17.07 7.92
N TRP A 407 -9.69 -16.39 8.06
CA TRP A 407 -9.34 -15.30 7.16
C TRP A 407 -9.19 -15.81 5.72
N GLY A 408 -9.91 -15.20 4.79
CA GLY A 408 -9.88 -15.57 3.38
C GLY A 408 -9.70 -14.39 2.42
N SER A 409 -10.00 -14.63 1.15
CA SER A 409 -9.93 -13.61 0.11
C SER A 409 -10.86 -12.43 0.41
N ALA A 410 -10.46 -11.23 -0.01
CA ALA A 410 -11.29 -10.04 0.09
C ALA A 410 -12.59 -10.19 -0.72
N ILE A 411 -13.72 -9.89 -0.09
CA ILE A 411 -15.07 -9.97 -0.64
C ILE A 411 -15.73 -8.60 -0.49
N GLN A 412 -16.08 -7.97 -1.61
CA GLN A 412 -16.77 -6.70 -1.60
C GLN A 412 -18.22 -6.88 -1.11
N VAL A 413 -18.62 -6.09 -0.10
CA VAL A 413 -20.02 -6.00 0.30
C VAL A 413 -20.73 -4.99 -0.63
N LEU A 414 -22.00 -5.23 -0.93
CA LEU A 414 -22.82 -4.43 -1.83
C LEU A 414 -23.93 -3.74 -1.04
N LYS A 415 -24.47 -2.64 -1.59
CA LYS A 415 -25.52 -1.83 -0.98
C LYS A 415 -25.13 -1.23 0.37
N GLU A 416 -23.85 -0.95 0.53
CA GLU A 416 -23.32 -0.30 1.73
C GLU A 416 -23.80 1.17 1.80
N GLU A 417 -24.04 1.78 0.63
CA GLU A 417 -24.57 3.13 0.48
C GLU A 417 -25.98 3.28 1.07
N ASP A 418 -26.78 2.21 1.05
CA ASP A 418 -28.13 2.19 1.63
C ASP A 418 -28.09 2.17 3.18
N HIS A 419 -26.91 1.94 3.76
CA HIS A 419 -26.66 1.76 5.19
C HIS A 419 -25.53 2.67 5.70
N PHE A 420 -25.27 3.78 4.99
CA PHE A 420 -24.19 4.70 5.35
C PHE A 420 -24.40 5.37 6.71
N ASP A 421 -25.65 5.58 7.13
CA ASP A 421 -26.02 6.10 8.44
C ASP A 421 -25.47 5.25 9.60
N ILE A 422 -25.49 3.93 9.44
CA ILE A 422 -24.94 2.97 10.42
C ILE A 422 -23.42 2.94 10.29
N LEU A 423 -22.91 2.72 9.07
CA LEU A 423 -21.48 2.55 8.80
C LEU A 423 -20.65 3.78 9.18
N PHE A 424 -21.20 4.98 9.01
CA PHE A 424 -20.54 6.24 9.32
C PHE A 424 -20.09 6.33 10.79
N ASN A 425 -20.85 5.73 11.72
CA ASN A 425 -20.49 5.72 13.15
C ASN A 425 -19.23 4.90 13.46
N TYR A 426 -18.84 4.02 12.54
CA TYR A 426 -17.70 3.11 12.67
C TYR A 426 -16.51 3.52 11.79
N VAL A 427 -16.61 4.59 10.99
CA VAL A 427 -15.48 5.12 10.23
C VAL A 427 -14.57 5.91 11.18
N PRO A 428 -13.33 5.46 11.44
CA PRO A 428 -12.42 6.20 12.30
C PRO A 428 -11.88 7.46 11.60
N PRO A 429 -11.31 8.42 12.35
CA PRO A 429 -10.71 9.64 11.77
C PRO A 429 -9.64 9.36 10.70
N GLU A 430 -8.88 8.28 10.84
CA GLU A 430 -7.87 7.83 9.88
C GLU A 430 -8.48 7.28 8.58
N GLY A 431 -9.80 7.10 8.53
CA GLY A 431 -10.55 6.65 7.37
C GLY A 431 -10.51 5.14 7.12
N VAL A 432 -9.76 4.36 7.91
CA VAL A 432 -9.65 2.91 7.78
C VAL A 432 -9.74 2.24 9.15
N GLY A 433 -10.50 1.15 9.24
CA GLY A 433 -10.57 0.34 10.46
C GLY A 433 -10.96 -1.11 10.18
N LEU A 434 -10.84 -1.93 11.23
CA LEU A 434 -11.30 -3.31 11.23
C LEU A 434 -12.61 -3.44 12.02
N LEU A 435 -13.52 -4.29 11.57
CA LEU A 435 -14.77 -4.63 12.24
C LEU A 435 -14.93 -6.14 12.31
N ILE A 436 -15.74 -6.59 13.26
CA ILE A 436 -16.34 -7.92 13.25
C ILE A 436 -17.80 -7.77 12.82
N VAL A 437 -18.18 -8.48 11.77
CA VAL A 437 -19.55 -8.52 11.27
C VAL A 437 -20.11 -9.94 11.39
N SER A 438 -21.42 -10.04 11.50
CA SER A 438 -22.12 -11.33 11.45
C SER A 438 -22.69 -11.57 10.05
N LEU A 439 -22.65 -12.82 9.62
CA LEU A 439 -23.11 -13.25 8.31
C LEU A 439 -24.38 -14.07 8.48
N HIS A 440 -25.44 -13.69 7.77
CA HIS A 440 -26.76 -14.31 7.88
C HIS A 440 -27.25 -14.78 6.52
N LYS A 441 -27.84 -15.97 6.48
CA LYS A 441 -28.57 -16.45 5.30
C LYS A 441 -29.91 -15.70 5.22
N ALA A 442 -30.16 -15.04 4.09
CA ALA A 442 -31.41 -14.35 3.82
C ALA A 442 -31.98 -14.81 2.47
N ILE A 443 -33.30 -14.71 2.29
CA ILE A 443 -33.98 -15.10 1.05
C ILE A 443 -34.57 -13.87 0.38
N ARG A 444 -34.40 -13.74 -0.93
CA ARG A 444 -35.04 -12.70 -1.74
C ARG A 444 -35.93 -13.33 -2.78
N THR A 445 -37.17 -12.84 -2.84
CA THR A 445 -38.11 -13.18 -3.89
C THR A 445 -37.82 -12.34 -5.14
N LEU A 446 -37.54 -13.02 -6.24
CA LEU A 446 -37.33 -12.41 -7.55
C LEU A 446 -38.67 -12.02 -8.19
N LYS A 447 -38.63 -11.17 -9.22
CA LYS A 447 -39.85 -10.69 -9.92
C LYS A 447 -40.69 -11.83 -10.53
N ASN A 448 -40.08 -12.98 -10.78
CA ASN A 448 -40.73 -14.20 -11.28
C ASN A 448 -41.25 -15.11 -10.15
N GLY A 449 -41.25 -14.65 -8.90
CA GLY A 449 -41.65 -15.44 -7.73
C GLY A 449 -40.61 -16.43 -7.23
N ALA A 450 -39.47 -16.58 -7.91
CA ALA A 450 -38.43 -17.51 -7.47
C ALA A 450 -37.70 -16.97 -6.22
N GLU A 451 -37.53 -17.81 -5.23
CA GLU A 451 -36.75 -17.50 -4.03
C GLU A 451 -35.26 -17.77 -4.29
N ARG A 452 -34.42 -16.81 -3.91
CA ARG A 452 -32.97 -16.93 -4.03
C ARG A 452 -32.30 -16.63 -2.69
N PRO A 453 -31.56 -17.59 -2.10
CA PRO A 453 -30.77 -17.31 -0.92
C PRO A 453 -29.58 -16.43 -1.27
N PHE A 454 -29.25 -15.51 -0.37
CA PHE A 454 -28.07 -14.65 -0.43
C PHE A 454 -27.52 -14.43 0.99
N VAL A 455 -26.30 -13.93 1.09
CA VAL A 455 -25.68 -13.60 2.37
C VAL A 455 -25.91 -12.12 2.69
N GLU A 456 -26.54 -11.87 3.82
CA GLU A 456 -26.70 -10.55 4.42
C GLU A 456 -25.58 -10.31 5.45
N VAL A 457 -25.02 -9.10 5.45
CA VAL A 457 -23.98 -8.69 6.39
C VAL A 457 -24.59 -7.78 7.44
N ARG A 458 -24.36 -8.10 8.71
CA ARG A 458 -24.87 -7.31 9.85
C ARG A 458 -23.76 -6.84 10.78
N LEU A 459 -23.87 -5.60 11.23
CA LEU A 459 -23.02 -4.96 12.22
C LEU A 459 -23.87 -4.60 13.43
N GLU A 460 -23.51 -5.09 14.62
CA GLU A 460 -24.32 -4.93 15.85
C GLU A 460 -25.80 -5.33 15.70
N GLY A 461 -26.07 -6.35 14.87
CA GLY A 461 -27.43 -6.85 14.59
C GLY A 461 -28.18 -6.08 13.50
N GLU A 462 -27.69 -4.93 13.05
CA GLU A 462 -28.30 -4.15 11.97
C GLU A 462 -27.69 -4.51 10.61
N ARG A 463 -28.52 -4.50 9.56
CA ARG A 463 -28.07 -4.79 8.20
C ARG A 463 -27.22 -3.65 7.67
N VAL A 464 -26.03 -3.98 7.19
CA VAL A 464 -25.07 -3.01 6.61
C VAL A 464 -24.69 -3.32 5.16
N GLY A 465 -25.27 -4.37 4.59
CA GLY A 465 -25.11 -4.69 3.17
C GLY A 465 -25.43 -6.15 2.86
N GLU A 466 -25.10 -6.55 1.64
CA GLU A 466 -25.30 -7.91 1.15
C GLU A 466 -24.15 -8.34 0.24
N LEU A 467 -23.92 -9.65 0.12
CA LEU A 467 -22.95 -10.18 -0.84
C LEU A 467 -23.59 -10.37 -2.22
N SER A 468 -22.76 -10.33 -3.27
CA SER A 468 -23.21 -10.68 -4.62
C SER A 468 -23.77 -12.11 -4.68
N ASN A 469 -24.60 -12.39 -5.67
CA ASN A 469 -25.14 -13.75 -5.88
C ASN A 469 -24.04 -14.81 -6.05
N VAL A 470 -22.93 -14.45 -6.71
CA VAL A 470 -21.81 -15.38 -6.94
C VAL A 470 -21.08 -15.64 -5.62
N THR A 471 -20.74 -14.57 -4.89
CA THR A 471 -20.00 -14.72 -3.64
C THR A 471 -20.82 -15.37 -2.54
N SER A 472 -22.13 -15.07 -2.48
CA SER A 472 -23.06 -15.72 -1.56
C SER A 472 -23.06 -17.24 -1.73
N ALA A 473 -23.08 -17.74 -2.97
CA ALA A 473 -23.08 -19.18 -3.24
C ALA A 473 -21.86 -19.91 -2.67
N HIS A 474 -20.73 -19.24 -2.52
CA HIS A 474 -19.51 -19.82 -1.94
C HIS A 474 -19.49 -19.86 -0.40
N LEU A 475 -20.34 -19.07 0.26
CA LEU A 475 -20.41 -18.97 1.72
C LEU A 475 -21.67 -19.64 2.30
N LEU A 476 -22.75 -19.77 1.53
CA LEU A 476 -24.00 -20.37 2.00
C LEU A 476 -23.82 -21.77 2.62
N PRO A 477 -23.05 -22.71 2.05
CA PRO A 477 -22.87 -24.02 2.68
C PRO A 477 -22.23 -23.94 4.07
N LEU A 478 -21.31 -23.00 4.26
CA LEU A 478 -20.68 -22.74 5.56
C LEU A 478 -21.70 -22.15 6.55
N LEU A 479 -22.51 -21.19 6.12
CA LEU A 479 -23.53 -20.58 6.98
C LEU A 479 -24.62 -21.58 7.39
N GLU A 480 -25.04 -22.45 6.46
CA GLU A 480 -26.00 -23.52 6.73
C GLU A 480 -25.44 -24.52 7.75
N HIS A 481 -24.15 -24.85 7.63
CA HIS A 481 -23.47 -25.68 8.61
C HIS A 481 -23.44 -25.04 10.00
N THR A 482 -22.96 -23.78 10.10
CA THR A 482 -22.90 -23.07 11.40
C THR A 482 -24.29 -22.90 12.02
N GLU A 483 -25.31 -22.61 11.20
CA GLU A 483 -26.70 -22.48 11.66
C GLU A 483 -27.24 -23.83 12.19
N THR A 484 -26.91 -24.94 11.54
CA THR A 484 -27.31 -26.30 11.96
C THR A 484 -26.76 -26.66 13.34
N ILE A 485 -25.54 -26.23 13.66
CA ILE A 485 -24.91 -26.44 14.97
C ILE A 485 -25.26 -25.34 15.99
N GLY A 486 -26.11 -24.37 15.62
CA GLY A 486 -26.58 -23.30 16.51
C GLY A 486 -25.60 -22.15 16.71
N GLU A 487 -24.66 -21.97 15.79
CA GLU A 487 -23.61 -20.94 15.84
C GLU A 487 -23.86 -19.83 14.81
N THR A 488 -23.59 -18.59 15.20
CA THR A 488 -23.59 -17.46 14.24
C THR A 488 -22.20 -17.27 13.66
N ALA A 489 -22.10 -17.31 12.33
CA ALA A 489 -20.85 -17.05 11.63
C ALA A 489 -20.46 -15.58 11.73
N LEU A 490 -19.24 -15.33 12.20
CA LEU A 490 -18.60 -14.02 12.24
C LEU A 490 -17.48 -13.95 11.21
N ALA A 491 -17.19 -12.77 10.72
CA ALA A 491 -16.05 -12.54 9.84
C ALA A 491 -15.48 -11.14 10.07
N TYR A 492 -14.19 -11.00 9.78
CA TYR A 492 -13.55 -9.70 9.80
C TYR A 492 -13.94 -8.89 8.57
N ALA A 493 -14.18 -7.60 8.75
CA ALA A 493 -14.43 -6.68 7.66
C ALA A 493 -13.54 -5.44 7.80
N LYS A 494 -12.90 -5.03 6.71
CA LYS A 494 -12.20 -3.76 6.61
C LYS A 494 -13.21 -2.69 6.20
N ILE A 495 -13.40 -1.68 7.05
CA ILE A 495 -14.13 -0.46 6.69
C ILE A 495 -13.14 0.58 6.18
N THR A 496 -13.47 1.23 5.06
CA THR A 496 -12.74 2.37 4.51
C THR A 496 -13.74 3.47 4.19
N GLY A 497 -13.59 4.65 4.76
CA GLY A 497 -14.60 5.68 4.61
C GLY A 497 -14.11 7.10 4.87
N SER A 498 -15.02 8.02 4.64
CA SER A 498 -14.90 9.44 4.92
C SER A 498 -16.25 9.98 5.39
N ALA A 499 -16.35 11.30 5.57
CA ALA A 499 -17.63 11.96 5.88
C ALA A 499 -18.71 11.81 4.79
N LEU A 500 -18.37 11.32 3.60
CA LEU A 500 -19.29 11.28 2.45
C LEU A 500 -19.72 9.87 2.03
N ALA A 501 -18.90 8.87 2.35
CA ALA A 501 -19.13 7.49 1.92
C ALA A 501 -18.30 6.55 2.77
N ALA A 502 -18.80 5.33 2.96
CA ALA A 502 -18.10 4.22 3.57
C ALA A 502 -18.15 3.03 2.62
N GLN A 503 -17.07 2.25 2.63
CA GLN A 503 -16.92 1.01 1.89
C GLN A 503 -16.57 -0.10 2.88
N LEU A 504 -17.14 -1.29 2.69
CA LEU A 504 -16.91 -2.45 3.52
C LEU A 504 -16.34 -3.63 2.70
N VAL A 505 -15.26 -4.23 3.19
CA VAL A 505 -14.62 -5.37 2.53
C VAL A 505 -14.50 -6.51 3.52
N LEU A 506 -15.25 -7.57 3.29
CA LEU A 506 -15.26 -8.77 4.11
C LEU A 506 -14.03 -9.65 3.83
N HIS A 507 -13.50 -10.28 4.87
CA HIS A 507 -12.45 -11.29 4.79
C HIS A 507 -12.94 -12.58 5.42
N ALA A 508 -13.30 -13.54 4.57
CA ALA A 508 -13.81 -14.84 4.97
C ALA A 508 -13.36 -15.91 3.98
N ALA A 509 -12.89 -17.05 4.50
CA ALA A 509 -12.62 -18.23 3.71
C ALA A 509 -13.94 -18.79 3.15
N LYS A 510 -13.91 -19.19 1.88
CA LYS A 510 -15.06 -19.84 1.22
C LYS A 510 -15.24 -21.26 1.77
N ALA A 511 -16.41 -21.85 1.63
CA ALA A 511 -16.66 -23.22 2.06
C ALA A 511 -15.64 -24.25 1.51
N THR A 512 -15.11 -24.03 0.30
CA THR A 512 -14.07 -24.88 -0.32
C THR A 512 -12.66 -24.69 0.23
N GLU A 513 -12.44 -23.64 1.02
CA GLU A 513 -11.15 -23.26 1.61
C GLU A 513 -11.07 -23.64 3.10
N ILE A 514 -12.17 -24.09 3.70
CA ILE A 514 -12.26 -24.52 5.10
C ILE A 514 -11.73 -25.96 5.23
N SER A 515 -10.91 -26.22 6.25
CA SER A 515 -10.43 -27.57 6.57
C SER A 515 -11.43 -28.36 7.43
N ASP A 516 -11.42 -29.68 7.30
CA ASP A 516 -12.26 -30.58 8.10
C ASP A 516 -11.98 -30.46 9.61
N ASP A 517 -10.71 -30.24 9.98
CA ASP A 517 -10.30 -30.00 11.37
C ASP A 517 -11.00 -28.75 11.93
N TRP A 518 -11.06 -27.66 11.17
CA TRP A 518 -11.71 -26.43 11.61
C TRP A 518 -13.22 -26.63 11.81
N LEU A 519 -13.87 -27.41 10.93
CA LEU A 519 -15.30 -27.74 11.05
C LEU A 519 -15.60 -28.64 12.26
N SER A 520 -14.64 -29.47 12.67
CA SER A 520 -14.81 -30.44 13.76
C SER A 520 -14.52 -29.82 15.14
N ASP A 521 -13.64 -28.82 15.20
CA ASP A 521 -13.11 -28.25 16.45
C ASP A 521 -13.86 -26.98 16.94
N GLY A 522 -15.07 -26.71 16.42
CA GLY A 522 -15.89 -25.55 16.80
C GLY A 522 -16.50 -25.64 18.21
N PRO A 523 -16.96 -24.51 18.80
CA PRO A 523 -16.99 -23.15 18.24
C PRO A 523 -15.63 -22.44 18.29
N HIS A 524 -15.40 -21.54 17.32
CA HIS A 524 -14.22 -20.67 17.26
C HIS A 524 -14.60 -19.23 17.63
N PRO A 525 -14.83 -18.90 18.92
CA PRO A 525 -15.33 -17.59 19.31
C PRO A 525 -14.33 -16.47 18.95
N ALA A 526 -14.85 -15.32 18.54
CA ALA A 526 -14.02 -14.15 18.34
C ALA A 526 -13.39 -13.68 19.68
N PRO A 527 -12.16 -13.12 19.64
CA PRO A 527 -11.49 -12.67 20.85
C PRO A 527 -12.28 -11.54 21.52
N LYS A 528 -12.54 -11.69 22.82
CA LYS A 528 -13.22 -10.67 23.64
C LYS A 528 -12.22 -9.61 24.07
N LEU A 529 -12.25 -8.47 23.41
CA LEU A 529 -11.43 -7.30 23.74
C LEU A 529 -12.24 -6.31 24.58
N LEU A 530 -11.55 -5.53 25.42
CA LEU A 530 -12.12 -4.37 26.08
C LEU A 530 -12.66 -3.36 25.04
N PRO A 531 -13.66 -2.54 25.41
CA PRO A 531 -14.14 -1.45 24.56
C PRO A 531 -13.00 -0.48 24.22
N ARG A 532 -13.16 0.26 23.12
CA ARG A 532 -12.17 1.26 22.71
C ARG A 532 -12.08 2.39 23.75
N ALA A 533 -10.90 2.57 24.33
CA ALA A 533 -10.59 3.66 25.26
C ALA A 533 -9.40 4.50 24.78
N THR A 534 -9.24 5.69 25.38
CA THR A 534 -8.09 6.59 25.15
C THR A 534 -6.79 6.07 25.75
N GLY A 535 -6.88 5.21 26.76
CA GLY A 535 -5.75 4.55 27.38
C GLY A 535 -6.17 3.26 28.06
N TYR A 536 -5.22 2.35 28.20
CA TYR A 536 -5.37 1.12 28.97
C TYR A 536 -4.23 1.00 29.94
N GLU A 537 -4.54 0.54 31.15
CA GLU A 537 -3.55 0.18 32.13
C GLU A 537 -3.07 -1.24 31.82
N VAL A 538 -1.75 -1.41 31.73
CA VAL A 538 -1.11 -2.71 31.47
C VAL A 538 -0.07 -2.96 32.56
N PRO A 539 0.16 -4.22 32.95
CA PRO A 539 1.11 -4.53 34.02
C PRO A 539 2.54 -4.10 33.66
N PRO A 540 3.37 -3.78 34.67
CA PRO A 540 4.80 -3.61 34.46
C PRO A 540 5.39 -4.91 33.90
N ALA A 541 6.25 -4.77 32.90
CA ALA A 541 6.80 -5.91 32.18
C ALA A 541 8.28 -5.73 31.83
N TYR A 542 8.91 -4.60 32.16
CA TYR A 542 10.31 -4.35 31.81
C TYR A 542 11.23 -5.44 32.37
N ALA A 543 11.97 -6.11 31.48
CA ALA A 543 12.94 -7.13 31.84
C ALA A 543 14.35 -6.53 31.81
N THR A 544 15.11 -6.74 32.89
CA THR A 544 16.50 -6.26 33.05
C THR A 544 17.52 -7.19 32.41
#